data_AF-A0A0G0RF56-F1
#
_entry.id   AF-A0A0G0RF56-F1
#
_cell.length_a   1.000
_cell.length_b   1.000
_cell.length_c   1.000
_cell.angle_alpha   90.00
_cell.angle_beta   90.00
_cell.angle_gamma   90.00
#
_symmetry.space_group_name_H-M   'P 1'
#
loop_
_entity.id
_entity.type
_entity.pdbx_description
1 polymer ?
#
loop_
_entity_poly.entity_id
_entity_poly.type
_entity_poly.pdbx_seq_one_letter_code
_entity_poly.pdbx_strand_id
1 'polypeptide(L)'
;MVKIYTRTGDSGTTSLFGGKRVDKDDLRVEAIGTIDELNANVGLVLTEPMVPELHRSLKRIEQELIIAGSDLASPANIKVKTKRLTKRHVGRLEKEIDDLMDKLPQRKNFITPTGDQRVKSKAEAIMRNYSVHHALSSIPSNEFIWNSTLNTYQVSAQLNVCRTIARRAERKMISLSKQDDINNNLLVYINRLSDWFYAMFRYTNLLADMSEIVWKGRGR
;
A
#
# COMPACT_ATOMS: atom_id res chain seq x y z
N MET A 1 5.26 -33.75 5.72
CA MET A 1 5.43 -32.30 5.96
C MET A 1 6.49 -31.78 4.99
N VAL A 2 6.14 -30.84 4.11
CA VAL A 2 7.11 -30.22 3.19
C VAL A 2 7.97 -29.25 4.00
N LYS A 3 9.29 -29.40 3.95
CA LYS A 3 10.22 -28.47 4.61
C LYS A 3 10.26 -27.18 3.80
N ILE A 4 10.06 -26.03 4.46
CA ILE A 4 10.12 -24.71 3.81
C ILE A 4 11.58 -24.33 3.50
N TYR A 5 12.54 -24.69 4.36
CA TYR A 5 13.97 -24.41 4.14
C TYR A 5 14.64 -25.53 3.33
N THR A 6 15.46 -25.16 2.34
CA THR A 6 16.19 -26.10 1.48
C THR A 6 17.71 -26.02 1.62
N ARG A 7 18.24 -24.99 2.31
CA ARG A 7 19.69 -24.65 2.40
C ARG A 7 20.37 -24.32 1.07
N THR A 8 19.67 -24.40 -0.05
CA THR A 8 20.22 -24.12 -1.39
C THR A 8 20.60 -22.65 -1.58
N GLY A 9 20.16 -21.75 -0.71
CA GLY A 9 20.48 -20.31 -0.78
C GLY A 9 21.49 -19.85 0.28
N ASP A 10 22.13 -20.76 1.02
CA ASP A 10 23.05 -20.43 2.11
C ASP A 10 24.36 -19.82 1.59
N SER A 11 24.71 -20.09 0.33
CA SER A 11 25.85 -19.49 -0.37
C SER A 11 25.58 -18.09 -0.93
N GLY A 12 24.45 -17.46 -0.59
CA GLY A 12 24.10 -16.11 -1.05
C GLY A 12 23.38 -16.05 -2.40
N THR A 13 23.06 -17.19 -3.03
CA THR A 13 22.35 -17.23 -4.32
C THR A 13 20.88 -17.66 -4.16
N THR A 14 20.05 -17.38 -5.17
CA THR A 14 18.64 -17.80 -5.24
C THR A 14 18.25 -18.12 -6.68
N SER A 15 17.09 -18.75 -6.89
CA SER A 15 16.58 -19.09 -8.22
C SER A 15 15.41 -18.19 -8.62
N LEU A 16 15.44 -17.66 -9.84
CA LEU A 16 14.30 -17.01 -10.50
C LEU A 16 13.39 -18.06 -11.16
N PHE A 17 12.23 -17.64 -11.64
CA PHE A 17 11.41 -18.53 -12.48
C PHE A 17 12.17 -18.90 -13.75
N GLY A 18 12.02 -20.16 -14.17
CA GLY A 18 12.83 -20.75 -15.25
C GLY A 18 14.18 -21.33 -14.80
N GLY A 19 14.50 -21.28 -13.50
CA GLY A 19 15.65 -22.00 -12.92
C GLY A 19 16.99 -21.26 -13.00
N LYS A 20 17.04 -20.06 -13.59
CA LYS A 20 18.24 -19.20 -13.57
C LYS A 20 18.58 -18.86 -12.12
N ARG A 21 19.83 -19.12 -11.72
CA ARG A 21 20.36 -18.71 -10.42
C ARG A 21 21.02 -17.34 -10.52
N VAL A 22 20.82 -16.52 -9.50
CA VAL A 22 21.37 -15.17 -9.34
C VAL A 22 21.79 -14.96 -7.89
N ASP A 23 22.66 -13.98 -7.65
CA ASP A 23 22.99 -13.56 -6.29
C ASP A 23 21.78 -12.87 -5.63
N LYS A 24 21.70 -12.94 -4.30
CA LYS A 24 20.57 -12.36 -3.54
C LYS A 24 20.56 -10.83 -3.53
N ASP A 25 21.68 -10.19 -3.88
CA ASP A 25 21.83 -8.75 -4.05
C ASP A 25 21.65 -8.29 -5.51
N ASP A 26 21.32 -9.21 -6.43
CA ASP A 26 20.92 -8.87 -7.80
C ASP A 26 19.74 -7.89 -7.80
N LEU A 27 19.78 -6.87 -8.67
CA LEU A 27 18.77 -5.82 -8.75
C LEU A 27 17.35 -6.37 -8.98
N ARG A 28 17.21 -7.51 -9.66
CA ARG A 28 15.93 -8.18 -9.87
C ARG A 28 15.42 -8.78 -8.56
N VAL A 29 16.28 -9.42 -7.78
CA VAL A 29 15.91 -9.95 -6.46
C VAL A 29 15.54 -8.82 -5.53
N GLU A 30 16.29 -7.71 -5.54
CA GLU A 30 15.98 -6.52 -4.75
C GLU A 30 14.64 -5.88 -5.15
N ALA A 31 14.34 -5.78 -6.44
CA ALA A 31 13.06 -5.28 -6.93
C ALA A 31 11.89 -6.19 -6.51
N ILE A 32 12.03 -7.51 -6.65
CA ILE A 32 11.03 -8.50 -6.20
C ILE A 32 10.80 -8.38 -4.69
N GLY A 33 11.88 -8.35 -3.90
CA GLY A 33 11.79 -8.22 -2.44
C GLY A 33 11.14 -6.91 -2.00
N THR A 34 11.38 -5.81 -2.71
CA THR A 34 10.73 -4.53 -2.41
C THR A 34 9.23 -4.54 -2.73
N ILE A 35 8.82 -5.24 -3.80
CA ILE A 35 7.38 -5.46 -4.10
C ILE A 35 6.73 -6.34 -3.04
N ASP A 36 7.43 -7.37 -2.57
CA ASP A 36 6.94 -8.24 -1.48
C ASP A 36 6.81 -7.48 -0.16
N GLU A 37 7.77 -6.61 0.16
CA GLU A 37 7.69 -5.71 1.31
C GLU A 37 6.48 -4.76 1.22
N LEU A 38 6.24 -4.17 0.04
CA LEU A 38 5.04 -3.37 -0.20
C LEU A 38 3.78 -4.19 0.04
N ASN A 39 3.74 -5.42 -0.47
CA ASN A 39 2.58 -6.30 -0.35
C ASN A 39 2.32 -6.71 1.11
N ALA A 40 3.37 -7.00 1.89
CA ALA A 40 3.26 -7.26 3.32
C ALA A 40 2.69 -6.05 4.08
N ASN A 41 3.10 -4.83 3.72
CA ASN A 41 2.56 -3.60 4.31
C ASN A 41 1.09 -3.35 3.91
N VAL A 42 0.67 -3.71 2.70
CA VAL A 42 -0.76 -3.72 2.31
C VAL A 42 -1.53 -4.75 3.13
N GLY A 43 -0.94 -5.93 3.35
CA GLY A 43 -1.49 -6.96 4.23
C GLY A 43 -1.74 -6.46 5.65
N LEU A 44 -0.83 -5.66 6.20
CA LEU A 44 -1.02 -5.01 7.51
C LEU A 44 -2.17 -4.01 7.50
N VAL A 45 -2.36 -3.22 6.44
CA VAL A 45 -3.54 -2.34 6.33
C VAL A 45 -4.82 -3.17 6.37
N LEU A 46 -4.83 -4.31 5.69
CA LEU A 46 -6.00 -5.19 5.56
C LEU A 46 -6.43 -5.88 6.87
N THR A 47 -5.60 -5.87 7.92
CA THR A 47 -6.00 -6.38 9.24
C THR A 47 -6.86 -5.39 10.03
N GLU A 48 -6.90 -4.12 9.62
CA GLU A 48 -7.66 -3.08 10.31
C GLU A 48 -9.14 -3.05 9.86
N PRO A 49 -10.08 -2.73 10.76
CA PRO A 49 -11.46 -2.49 10.38
C PRO A 49 -11.56 -1.30 9.41
N MET A 50 -12.24 -1.50 8.27
CA MET A 50 -12.43 -0.46 7.25
C MET A 50 -13.72 -0.69 6.46
N VAL A 51 -14.16 0.33 5.72
CA VAL A 51 -15.35 0.20 4.88
C VAL A 51 -15.14 -0.84 3.75
N PRO A 52 -16.18 -1.60 3.36
CA PRO A 52 -16.03 -2.70 2.40
C PRO A 52 -15.45 -2.30 1.04
N GLU A 53 -15.70 -1.07 0.59
CA GLU A 53 -15.14 -0.53 -0.64
C GLU A 53 -13.61 -0.44 -0.59
N LEU A 54 -13.04 0.12 0.48
CA LEU A 54 -11.58 0.22 0.65
C LEU A 54 -10.93 -1.14 0.77
N HIS A 55 -11.55 -2.04 1.56
CA HIS A 55 -11.05 -3.40 1.72
C HIS A 55 -11.00 -4.13 0.38
N ARG A 56 -12.05 -4.00 -0.45
CA ARG A 56 -12.10 -4.61 -1.79
C ARG A 56 -10.99 -4.07 -2.69
N SER A 57 -10.76 -2.77 -2.70
CA SER A 57 -9.71 -2.16 -3.52
C SER A 57 -8.32 -2.58 -3.05
N LEU A 58 -8.04 -2.57 -1.74
CA LEU A 58 -6.77 -3.02 -1.18
C LEU A 58 -6.51 -4.51 -1.42
N LYS A 59 -7.54 -5.37 -1.31
CA LYS A 59 -7.42 -6.79 -1.66
C LYS A 59 -7.10 -7.01 -3.13
N ARG A 60 -7.65 -6.17 -4.02
CA ARG A 60 -7.24 -6.22 -5.42
C ARG A 60 -5.77 -5.84 -5.58
N ILE A 61 -5.31 -4.76 -4.94
CA ILE A 61 -3.91 -4.32 -4.98
C ILE A 61 -2.98 -5.43 -4.47
N GLU A 62 -3.31 -6.10 -3.36
CA GLU A 62 -2.56 -7.24 -2.83
C GLU A 62 -2.36 -8.34 -3.90
N GLN A 63 -3.42 -8.71 -4.62
CA GLN A 63 -3.34 -9.70 -5.69
C GLN A 63 -2.56 -9.20 -6.92
N GLU A 64 -2.71 -7.92 -7.29
CA GLU A 64 -1.98 -7.30 -8.39
C GLU A 64 -0.46 -7.19 -8.07
N LEU A 65 -0.08 -7.01 -6.81
CA LEU A 65 1.32 -7.03 -6.35
C LEU A 65 1.94 -8.43 -6.41
N ILE A 66 1.18 -9.49 -6.11
CA ILE A 66 1.64 -10.88 -6.30
C ILE A 66 1.91 -11.15 -7.79
N ILE A 67 1.05 -10.65 -8.67
CA ILE A 67 1.26 -10.73 -10.13
C ILE A 67 2.52 -9.95 -10.53
N ALA A 68 2.72 -8.75 -9.98
CA ALA A 68 3.91 -7.93 -10.24
C ALA A 68 5.21 -8.64 -9.84
N GLY A 69 5.28 -9.22 -8.64
CA GLY A 69 6.45 -9.99 -8.20
C GLY A 69 6.72 -11.20 -9.08
N SER A 70 5.67 -11.90 -9.51
CA SER A 70 5.76 -13.04 -10.43
C SER A 70 6.28 -12.63 -11.82
N ASP A 71 5.87 -11.46 -12.32
CA ASP A 71 6.34 -10.90 -13.59
C ASP A 71 7.83 -10.54 -13.51
N LEU A 72 8.27 -9.86 -12.44
CA LEU A 72 9.69 -9.55 -12.21
C LEU A 72 10.56 -10.80 -12.07
N ALA A 73 10.03 -11.85 -11.44
CA ALA A 73 10.71 -13.13 -11.31
C ALA A 73 10.79 -13.92 -12.63
N SER A 74 10.08 -13.48 -13.69
CA SER A 74 10.00 -14.13 -15.00
C SER A 74 10.61 -13.28 -16.11
N PRO A 75 11.94 -13.36 -16.34
CA PRO A 75 12.59 -12.70 -17.46
C PRO A 75 11.88 -12.96 -18.80
N ALA A 76 11.82 -11.95 -19.67
CA ALA A 76 11.01 -11.97 -20.90
C ALA A 76 11.39 -13.07 -21.90
N ASN A 77 12.63 -13.56 -21.83
CA ASN A 77 13.18 -14.62 -22.67
C ASN A 77 12.78 -16.04 -22.22
N ILE A 78 12.09 -16.19 -21.08
CA ILE A 78 11.69 -17.50 -20.55
C ILE A 78 10.23 -17.78 -20.88
N LYS A 79 9.94 -18.95 -21.47
CA LYS A 79 8.59 -19.43 -21.84
C LYS A 79 7.73 -19.86 -20.63
N VAL A 80 7.90 -19.24 -19.45
CA VAL A 80 6.95 -19.48 -18.34
C VAL A 80 5.71 -18.65 -18.61
N LYS A 81 4.55 -19.31 -18.69
CA LYS A 81 3.26 -18.64 -18.86
C LYS A 81 2.86 -17.99 -17.54
N THR A 82 3.23 -16.73 -17.34
CA THR A 82 2.85 -15.96 -16.15
C THR A 82 1.76 -14.94 -16.45
N LYS A 83 0.89 -14.69 -15.46
CA LYS A 83 -0.01 -13.53 -15.51
C LYS A 83 0.86 -12.28 -15.42
N ARG A 84 0.54 -11.27 -16.22
CA ARG A 84 1.26 -9.99 -16.25
C ARG A 84 0.28 -8.84 -16.12
N LEU A 85 0.75 -7.74 -15.54
CA LEU A 85 0.00 -6.50 -15.53
C LEU A 85 -0.07 -5.92 -16.94
N THR A 86 -1.20 -5.27 -17.22
CA THR A 86 -1.57 -4.77 -18.55
C THR A 86 -2.11 -3.35 -18.44
N LYS A 87 -2.27 -2.66 -19.58
CA LYS A 87 -2.89 -1.32 -19.66
C LYS A 87 -4.25 -1.23 -18.95
N ARG A 88 -5.02 -2.31 -18.91
CA ARG A 88 -6.30 -2.36 -18.18
C ARG A 88 -6.13 -2.10 -16.67
N HIS A 89 -5.06 -2.64 -16.08
CA HIS A 89 -4.79 -2.47 -14.65
C HIS A 89 -4.37 -1.03 -14.36
N VAL A 90 -3.54 -0.44 -15.23
CA VAL A 90 -3.13 0.97 -15.16
C VAL A 90 -4.35 1.90 -15.27
N GLY A 91 -5.17 1.74 -16.32
CA GLY A 91 -6.34 2.60 -16.53
C GLY A 91 -7.38 2.49 -15.41
N ARG A 92 -7.45 1.34 -14.72
CA ARG A 92 -8.28 1.21 -13.51
C ARG A 92 -7.73 2.03 -12.34
N LEU A 93 -6.42 2.01 -12.10
CA LEU A 93 -5.80 2.84 -11.06
C LEU A 93 -6.05 4.31 -11.35
N GLU A 94 -5.85 4.75 -12.59
CA GLU A 94 -6.09 6.13 -13.00
C GLU A 94 -7.54 6.55 -12.76
N LYS A 95 -8.50 5.74 -13.18
CA LYS A 95 -9.92 6.00 -12.91
C LYS A 95 -10.23 6.12 -11.42
N GLU A 96 -9.68 5.21 -10.60
CA GLU A 96 -9.91 5.25 -9.15
C GLU A 96 -9.25 6.45 -8.48
N ILE A 97 -8.07 6.87 -8.95
CA ILE A 97 -7.43 8.10 -8.49
C ILE A 97 -8.35 9.27 -8.79
N ASP A 98 -8.86 9.39 -10.01
CA ASP A 98 -9.77 10.47 -10.41
C ASP A 98 -11.05 10.47 -9.54
N ASP A 99 -11.71 9.31 -9.41
CA ASP A 99 -12.94 9.14 -8.62
C ASP A 99 -12.74 9.52 -7.14
N LEU A 100 -11.56 9.22 -6.56
CA LEU A 100 -11.23 9.56 -5.18
C LEU A 100 -10.89 11.05 -5.04
N MET A 101 -10.13 11.60 -5.98
CA MET A 101 -9.69 12.98 -5.97
C MET A 101 -10.84 13.97 -6.17
N ASP A 102 -11.87 13.60 -6.94
CA ASP A 102 -13.09 14.40 -7.12
C ASP A 102 -13.89 14.58 -5.82
N LYS A 103 -13.78 13.62 -4.89
CA LYS A 103 -14.43 13.69 -3.56
C LYS A 103 -13.63 14.50 -2.56
N LEU A 104 -12.39 14.87 -2.87
CA LEU A 104 -11.45 15.47 -1.94
C LEU A 104 -11.35 16.99 -2.16
N PRO A 105 -11.13 17.79 -1.09
CA PRO A 105 -10.86 19.20 -1.25
C PRO A 105 -9.59 19.40 -2.07
N GLN A 106 -9.62 20.32 -3.04
CA GLN A 106 -8.45 20.67 -3.82
C GLN A 106 -7.39 21.34 -2.95
N ARG A 107 -6.14 20.87 -3.03
CA ARG A 107 -5.00 21.41 -2.27
C ARG A 107 -3.87 21.77 -3.23
N LYS A 108 -3.33 22.98 -3.08
CA LYS A 108 -2.14 23.46 -3.83
C LYS A 108 -0.83 23.20 -3.08
N ASN A 109 -0.92 22.88 -1.79
CA ASN A 109 0.21 22.77 -0.89
C ASN A 109 0.40 21.31 -0.46
N PHE A 110 1.64 20.95 -0.10
CA PHE A 110 1.91 19.65 0.51
C PHE A 110 1.09 19.44 1.78
N ILE A 111 0.60 18.22 1.96
CA ILE A 111 -0.02 17.76 3.20
C ILE A 111 0.97 16.87 3.94
N THR A 112 0.97 16.92 5.26
CA THR A 112 1.78 15.99 6.06
C THR A 112 1.32 14.55 5.82
N PRO A 113 2.23 13.56 5.94
CA PRO A 113 1.88 12.15 5.76
C PRO A 113 1.01 11.57 6.90
N THR A 114 0.60 12.43 7.82
CA THR A 114 -0.30 12.13 8.95
C THR A 114 -1.45 13.14 8.95
N GLY A 115 -2.64 12.72 9.42
CA GLY A 115 -3.71 13.66 9.77
C GLY A 115 -3.40 14.48 11.03
N ASP A 116 -4.29 15.40 11.41
CA ASP A 116 -4.16 16.18 12.65
C ASP A 116 -4.31 15.30 13.91
N GLN A 117 -3.18 15.00 14.55
CA GLN A 117 -3.14 14.20 15.78
C GLN A 117 -3.84 14.87 16.97
N ARG A 118 -4.16 16.17 16.92
CA ARG A 118 -4.93 16.84 18.01
C ARG A 118 -6.38 16.36 18.10
N VAL A 119 -6.88 15.69 17.08
CA VAL A 119 -8.20 15.04 17.13
C VAL A 119 -8.12 13.72 17.92
N LYS A 120 -6.95 13.05 17.95
CA LYS A 120 -6.70 11.86 18.78
C LYS A 120 -6.85 12.16 20.28
N SER A 121 -6.37 13.31 20.77
CA SER A 121 -6.49 13.69 22.18
C SER A 121 -7.93 14.01 22.60
N LYS A 122 -8.78 14.51 21.68
CA LYS A 122 -10.22 14.69 21.95
C LYS A 122 -10.95 13.35 22.02
N ALA A 123 -10.69 12.43 21.08
CA ALA A 123 -11.29 11.09 21.11
C ALA A 123 -10.86 10.30 22.36
N GLU A 124 -9.58 10.36 22.73
CA GLU A 124 -9.06 9.76 23.97
C GLU A 124 -9.66 10.42 25.23
N ALA A 125 -9.86 11.75 25.23
CA ALA A 125 -10.51 12.44 26.34
C ALA A 125 -12.00 12.05 26.49
N ILE A 126 -12.71 11.88 25.37
CA ILE A 126 -14.08 11.36 25.36
C ILE A 126 -14.07 9.93 25.90
N MET A 127 -13.24 9.02 25.39
CA MET A 127 -13.15 7.63 25.86
C MET A 127 -12.77 7.50 27.34
N ARG A 128 -11.90 8.38 27.86
CA ARG A 128 -11.59 8.45 29.30
C ARG A 128 -12.80 8.84 30.14
N ASN A 129 -13.68 9.71 29.64
CA ASN A 129 -14.92 10.09 30.32
C ASN A 129 -16.01 9.00 30.26
N TYR A 130 -15.94 8.08 29.29
CA TYR A 130 -16.87 6.95 29.15
C TYR A 130 -16.44 5.68 29.91
N SER A 131 -15.24 5.66 30.52
CA SER A 131 -14.70 4.48 31.20
C SER A 131 -15.19 4.29 32.64
N VAL A 132 -16.40 4.74 32.99
CA VAL A 132 -17.02 4.46 34.29
C VAL A 132 -18.37 3.76 34.10
N HIS A 133 -18.29 2.43 34.07
CA HIS A 133 -19.29 1.49 34.60
C HIS A 133 -20.64 1.18 33.91
N HIS A 134 -20.95 1.59 32.67
CA HIS A 134 -22.21 1.15 32.04
C HIS A 134 -22.07 0.38 30.70
N ALA A 135 -22.23 -0.94 30.82
CA ALA A 135 -22.93 -1.88 29.92
C ALA A 135 -22.71 -1.75 28.39
N LEU A 136 -21.70 -2.49 27.91
CA LEU A 136 -21.50 -2.89 26.50
C LEU A 136 -22.71 -3.63 25.87
N SER A 137 -23.73 -3.98 26.66
CA SER A 137 -24.92 -4.72 26.24
C SER A 137 -26.13 -3.86 25.85
N SER A 138 -26.03 -2.53 25.97
CA SER A 138 -27.14 -1.60 25.71
C SER A 138 -26.85 -0.58 24.60
N ILE A 139 -25.71 -0.72 23.92
CA ILE A 139 -25.34 0.11 22.78
C ILE A 139 -26.07 -0.47 21.55
N PRO A 140 -26.96 0.29 20.89
CA PRO A 140 -27.62 -0.17 19.68
C PRO A 140 -26.56 -0.49 18.62
N SER A 141 -26.78 -1.55 17.84
CA SER A 141 -25.78 -2.12 16.92
C SER A 141 -25.29 -1.17 15.81
N ASN A 142 -25.95 -0.01 15.68
CA ASN A 142 -25.58 1.11 14.81
C ASN A 142 -24.70 2.19 15.49
N GLU A 143 -24.44 2.11 16.80
CA GLU A 143 -23.47 2.96 17.53
C GLU A 143 -22.11 2.28 17.74
N PHE A 144 -21.98 0.99 17.40
CA PHE A 144 -20.69 0.30 17.24
C PHE A 144 -19.89 0.80 16.00
N ILE A 145 -20.09 2.04 15.57
CA ILE A 145 -19.54 2.57 14.32
C ILE A 145 -18.29 3.44 14.58
N TRP A 146 -18.00 3.88 15.82
CA TRP A 146 -16.93 4.87 16.06
C TRP A 146 -16.00 4.70 17.27
N ASN A 147 -15.61 3.47 17.61
CA ASN A 147 -14.24 3.26 18.13
C ASN A 147 -13.16 3.40 17.02
N SER A 148 -13.54 3.96 15.86
CA SER A 148 -12.93 3.85 14.55
C SER A 148 -12.00 5.01 14.16
N THR A 149 -11.88 6.07 14.97
CA THR A 149 -10.95 7.17 14.64
C THR A 149 -9.49 6.72 14.78
N LEU A 150 -9.14 6.03 15.88
CA LEU A 150 -7.77 5.55 16.19
C LEU A 150 -7.22 4.62 15.10
N ASN A 151 -8.01 3.62 14.69
CA ASN A 151 -7.60 2.67 13.66
C ASN A 151 -7.49 3.35 12.29
N THR A 152 -8.31 4.37 12.02
CA THR A 152 -8.21 5.10 10.76
C THR A 152 -6.96 5.98 10.66
N TYR A 153 -6.44 6.54 11.77
CA TYR A 153 -5.10 7.18 11.76
C TYR A 153 -4.03 6.17 11.35
N GLN A 154 -4.05 4.98 11.94
CA GLN A 154 -3.08 3.93 11.65
C GLN A 154 -3.16 3.49 10.20
N VAL A 155 -4.36 3.26 9.67
CA VAL A 155 -4.61 2.96 8.25
C VAL A 155 -4.05 4.07 7.36
N SER A 156 -4.38 5.34 7.63
CA SER A 156 -3.94 6.48 6.81
C SER A 156 -2.40 6.61 6.77
N ALA A 157 -1.75 6.48 7.93
CA ALA A 157 -0.30 6.54 8.05
C ALA A 157 0.36 5.35 7.34
N GLN A 158 -0.20 4.15 7.50
CA GLN A 158 0.28 2.94 6.87
C GLN A 158 0.12 2.99 5.34
N LEU A 159 -0.95 3.59 4.81
CA LEU A 159 -1.08 3.86 3.37
C LEU A 159 0.01 4.80 2.85
N ASN A 160 0.43 5.80 3.63
CA ASN A 160 1.59 6.62 3.29
C ASN A 160 2.90 5.83 3.33
N VAL A 161 3.06 4.89 4.28
CA VAL A 161 4.20 3.97 4.26
C VAL A 161 4.19 3.17 2.96
N CYS A 162 3.08 2.54 2.60
CA CYS A 162 2.91 1.82 1.32
C CYS A 162 3.27 2.71 0.12
N ARG A 163 2.82 3.96 0.09
CA ARG A 163 3.20 4.94 -0.95
C ARG A 163 4.72 5.11 -1.07
N THR A 164 5.44 5.25 0.04
CA THR A 164 6.89 5.43 0.02
C THR A 164 7.64 4.16 -0.41
N ILE A 165 7.14 2.98 -0.03
CA ILE A 165 7.69 1.69 -0.46
C ILE A 165 7.43 1.48 -1.95
N ALA A 166 6.24 1.82 -2.48
CA ALA A 166 5.96 1.79 -3.91
C ALA A 166 6.94 2.66 -4.71
N ARG A 167 7.25 3.88 -4.23
CA ARG A 167 8.28 4.73 -4.84
C ARG A 167 9.69 4.14 -4.72
N ARG A 168 9.99 3.38 -3.66
CA ARG A 168 11.27 2.67 -3.53
C ARG A 168 11.34 1.52 -4.53
N ALA A 169 10.27 0.72 -4.67
CA ALA A 169 10.15 -0.33 -5.68
C ALA A 169 10.36 0.24 -7.08
N GLU A 170 9.68 1.35 -7.40
CA GLU A 170 9.83 2.07 -8.67
C GLU A 170 11.29 2.38 -8.98
N ARG A 171 12.05 2.97 -8.04
CA ARG A 171 13.47 3.30 -8.26
C ARG A 171 14.31 2.05 -8.52
N LYS A 172 14.06 0.96 -7.78
CA LYS A 172 14.76 -0.32 -7.98
C LYS A 172 14.45 -0.94 -9.34
N MET A 173 13.18 -0.89 -9.75
CA MET A 173 12.76 -1.36 -11.07
C MET A 173 13.31 -0.49 -12.20
N ILE A 174 13.42 0.83 -12.02
CA ILE A 174 14.09 1.71 -12.99
C ILE A 174 15.57 1.33 -13.12
N SER A 175 16.27 1.10 -12.02
CA SER A 175 17.67 0.63 -12.06
C SER A 175 17.79 -0.71 -12.79
N LEU A 176 16.91 -1.66 -12.51
CA LEU A 176 16.86 -2.95 -13.20
C LEU A 176 16.56 -2.78 -14.71
N SER A 177 15.65 -1.88 -15.09
CA SER A 177 15.26 -1.64 -16.48
C SER A 177 16.40 -1.14 -17.38
N LYS A 178 17.48 -0.64 -16.78
CA LYS A 178 18.70 -0.23 -17.50
C LYS A 178 19.60 -1.41 -17.86
N GLN A 179 19.43 -2.55 -17.20
CA GLN A 179 20.27 -3.74 -17.33
C GLN A 179 19.53 -4.91 -17.97
N ASP A 180 18.22 -5.00 -17.75
CA ASP A 180 17.37 -6.10 -18.17
C ASP A 180 15.99 -5.59 -18.65
N ASP A 181 15.35 -6.38 -19.51
CA ASP A 181 13.97 -6.12 -19.92
C ASP A 181 12.98 -6.32 -18.76
N ILE A 182 12.08 -5.34 -18.62
CA ILE A 182 10.94 -5.35 -17.70
C ILE A 182 9.67 -5.02 -18.50
N ASN A 183 8.54 -5.63 -18.13
CA ASN A 183 7.24 -5.23 -18.64
C ASN A 183 6.98 -3.74 -18.37
N ASN A 184 6.88 -2.93 -19.42
CA ASN A 184 6.64 -1.50 -19.29
C ASN A 184 5.32 -1.16 -18.56
N ASN A 185 4.28 -1.98 -18.71
CA ASN A 185 3.03 -1.75 -17.99
C ASN A 185 3.21 -1.90 -16.48
N LEU A 186 4.13 -2.75 -16.04
CA LEU A 186 4.44 -2.92 -14.62
C LEU A 186 5.16 -1.69 -14.05
N LEU A 187 6.11 -1.09 -14.79
CA LEU A 187 6.75 0.17 -14.40
C LEU A 187 5.72 1.30 -14.24
N VAL A 188 4.85 1.47 -15.24
CA VAL A 188 3.78 2.48 -15.21
C VAL A 188 2.80 2.20 -14.06
N TYR A 189 2.45 0.94 -13.84
CA TYR A 189 1.54 0.55 -12.78
C TYR A 189 2.09 0.90 -11.39
N ILE A 190 3.36 0.59 -11.09
CA ILE A 190 3.96 0.92 -9.78
C ILE A 190 4.09 2.42 -9.57
N ASN A 191 4.39 3.19 -10.62
CA ASN A 191 4.36 4.65 -10.56
C ASN A 191 2.97 5.17 -10.16
N ARG A 192 1.91 4.75 -10.86
CA ARG A 192 0.51 5.12 -10.56
C ARG A 192 0.01 4.58 -9.23
N LEU A 193 0.51 3.43 -8.79
CA LEU A 193 0.14 2.86 -7.51
C LEU A 193 0.57 3.77 -6.34
N SER A 194 1.69 4.48 -6.48
CA SER A 194 2.08 5.47 -5.47
C SER A 194 1.11 6.65 -5.39
N ASP A 195 0.57 7.10 -6.53
CA ASP A 195 -0.48 8.13 -6.59
C ASP A 195 -1.79 7.61 -6.00
N TRP A 196 -2.13 6.35 -6.28
CA TRP A 196 -3.31 5.68 -5.72
C TRP A 196 -3.26 5.57 -4.19
N PHE A 197 -2.12 5.19 -3.61
CA PHE A 197 -1.95 5.19 -2.16
C PHE A 197 -2.08 6.59 -1.55
N TYR A 198 -1.63 7.63 -2.25
CA TYR A 198 -1.82 9.01 -1.83
C TYR A 198 -3.30 9.41 -1.82
N ALA A 199 -4.03 9.11 -2.90
CA ALA A 199 -5.48 9.37 -2.97
C ALA A 199 -6.25 8.62 -1.88
N MET A 200 -5.93 7.34 -1.66
CA MET A 200 -6.51 6.50 -0.61
C MET A 200 -6.20 7.00 0.81
N PHE A 201 -4.98 7.48 1.04
CA PHE A 201 -4.61 8.13 2.30
C PHE A 201 -5.50 9.35 2.58
N ARG A 202 -5.70 10.22 1.58
CA ARG A 202 -6.53 11.41 1.75
C ARG A 202 -8.00 11.06 1.95
N TYR A 203 -8.49 10.07 1.21
CA TYR A 203 -9.86 9.60 1.33
C TYR A 203 -10.15 8.93 2.67
N THR A 204 -9.20 8.15 3.21
CA THR A 204 -9.32 7.61 4.57
C THR A 204 -9.32 8.70 5.63
N ASN A 205 -8.53 9.77 5.46
CA ASN A 205 -8.63 10.94 6.33
C ASN A 205 -10.00 11.61 6.27
N LEU A 206 -10.56 11.77 5.07
CA LEU A 206 -11.88 12.37 4.89
C LEU A 206 -12.98 11.53 5.57
N LEU A 207 -12.97 10.21 5.38
CA LEU A 207 -13.94 9.30 6.01
C LEU A 207 -13.85 9.33 7.54
N ALA A 208 -12.67 9.60 8.08
CA ALA A 208 -12.45 9.73 9.51
C ALA A 208 -12.65 11.15 10.07
N ASP A 209 -13.18 12.08 9.27
CA ASP A 209 -13.33 13.50 9.62
C ASP A 209 -12.01 14.13 10.13
N MET A 210 -10.88 13.65 9.61
CA MET A 210 -9.55 14.09 10.01
C MET A 210 -9.13 15.28 9.16
N SER A 211 -8.91 16.42 9.82
CA SER A 211 -8.37 17.59 9.13
C SER A 211 -6.97 17.33 8.57
N GLU A 212 -6.76 17.72 7.31
CA GLU A 212 -5.46 17.64 6.66
C GLU A 212 -4.57 18.79 7.16
N ILE A 213 -3.40 18.46 7.71
CA ILE A 213 -2.40 19.48 8.04
C ILE A 213 -1.67 19.88 6.76
N VAL A 214 -1.96 21.08 6.29
CA VAL A 214 -1.23 21.70 5.20
C VAL A 214 0.14 22.12 5.71
N TRP A 215 1.20 21.64 5.06
CA TRP A 215 2.55 22.13 5.29
C TRP A 215 2.63 23.58 4.81
N LYS A 216 2.65 24.49 5.79
CA LYS A 216 3.00 25.89 5.57
C LYS A 216 4.52 25.91 5.55
N GLY A 217 5.12 26.00 4.37
CA GLY A 217 6.56 26.18 4.27
C GLY A 217 7.04 27.33 5.15
N ARG A 218 8.32 27.31 5.57
CA ARG A 218 8.91 28.52 6.16
C ARG A 218 8.68 29.67 5.17
N GLY A 219 7.99 30.71 5.63
CA GLY A 219 7.45 31.76 4.79
C GLY A 219 8.47 32.34 3.79
N ARG A 220 7.96 32.71 2.63
CA ARG A 220 8.26 34.02 2.07
C ARG A 220 7.03 34.88 2.30
#